data_AF-A0A1E4IYG1-F1
#
_entry.id   AF-A0A1E4IYG1-F1
#
_cell.length_a   1.000
_cell.length_b   1.000
_cell.length_c   1.000
_cell.angle_alpha   90.00
_cell.angle_beta   90.00
_cell.angle_gamma   90.00
#
_symmetry.space_group_name_H-M   'P 1'
#
loop_
_entity.id
_entity.type
_entity.pdbx_description
1 polymer ?
#
loop_
_entity_poly.entity_id
_entity_poly.type
_entity_poly.pdbx_seq_one_letter_code
_entity_poly.pdbx_strand_id
1 'polypeptide(L)'
;MSEWAIFRGLWRLPVVGLLPLLHKQVTNNLVLGYMGETQLYLWAKRRAEMVASPFGAVKDVAILSALAGNVATIAVLALAYPMFLELRTGSVGTAIVGSVFFVMAVSIGITAFGHRMFTLRRPVLIRIFVVHLLRIAATVTLSALMWHLVVPDVAAGWWILLASVRLMMSRLPLVPNKDVALVGVAALFVGQNLEIVAAIVLVTGITVAAHVLVGIVLGFVALAPETYHYKRRIRAHAQACREPGPVYDAKRSPPMLKDQLI
;
A
#
# COMPACT_ATOMS: atom_id res chain seq x y z
N MET A 1 -5.74 -7.24 4.01
CA MET A 1 -6.57 -8.27 3.32
C MET A 1 -6.19 -8.48 1.86
N SER A 2 -6.11 -7.44 1.02
CA SER A 2 -5.72 -7.56 -0.39
C SER A 2 -4.35 -8.22 -0.62
N GLU A 3 -3.34 -7.87 0.19
CA GLU A 3 -2.00 -8.47 0.07
C GLU A 3 -2.01 -9.95 0.42
N TRP A 4 -2.86 -10.35 1.37
CA TRP A 4 -3.04 -11.76 1.67
C TRP A 4 -3.70 -12.50 0.51
N ALA A 5 -4.69 -11.91 -0.17
CA ALA A 5 -5.25 -12.51 -1.38
C ALA A 5 -4.20 -12.69 -2.48
N ILE A 6 -3.30 -11.70 -2.65
CA ILE A 6 -2.17 -11.78 -3.58
C ILE A 6 -1.21 -12.91 -3.19
N PHE A 7 -0.69 -12.89 -1.98
CA PHE A 7 0.31 -13.88 -1.52
C PHE A 7 -0.29 -15.27 -1.27
N ARG A 8 -1.60 -15.38 -1.03
CA ARG A 8 -2.33 -16.66 -1.08
C ARG A 8 -2.29 -17.24 -2.49
N GLY A 9 -2.44 -16.41 -3.52
CA GLY A 9 -2.31 -16.84 -4.91
C GLY A 9 -0.87 -17.14 -5.36
N LEU A 10 0.12 -16.42 -4.83
CA LEU A 10 1.54 -16.59 -5.20
C LEU A 10 2.25 -17.71 -4.42
N TRP A 11 2.02 -17.78 -3.12
CA TRP A 11 2.77 -18.65 -2.19
C TRP A 11 1.87 -19.65 -1.45
N ARG A 12 0.59 -19.77 -1.84
CA ARG A 12 -0.40 -20.57 -1.10
C ARG A 12 -0.43 -20.23 0.39
N LEU A 13 -0.20 -18.96 0.71
CA LEU A 13 0.01 -18.48 2.07
C LEU A 13 -1.19 -18.81 2.98
N PRO A 14 -1.00 -19.51 4.11
CA PRO A 14 -2.07 -19.81 5.06
C PRO A 14 -2.57 -18.54 5.75
N VAL A 15 -3.71 -18.62 6.45
CA VAL A 15 -4.28 -17.49 7.22
C VAL A 15 -3.28 -16.94 8.24
N VAL A 16 -2.47 -17.82 8.83
CA VAL A 16 -1.41 -17.46 9.77
C VAL A 16 -0.34 -16.55 9.13
N GLY A 17 -0.19 -16.58 7.81
CA GLY A 17 0.64 -15.63 7.06
C GLY A 17 0.07 -14.20 6.97
N LEU A 18 -1.10 -13.93 7.54
CA LEU A 18 -1.58 -12.56 7.75
C LEU A 18 -0.68 -11.79 8.71
N LEU A 19 -0.09 -12.44 9.72
CA LEU A 19 0.74 -11.77 10.72
C LEU A 19 1.91 -10.94 10.14
N PRO A 20 2.79 -11.50 9.28
CA PRO A 20 3.86 -10.71 8.65
C PRO A 20 3.33 -9.63 7.70
N LEU A 21 2.15 -9.82 7.09
CA LEU A 21 1.54 -8.82 6.21
C LEU A 21 0.92 -7.67 7.00
N LEU A 22 0.30 -7.94 8.15
CA LEU A 22 -0.20 -6.93 9.07
C LEU A 22 0.96 -6.14 9.69
N HIS A 23 2.05 -6.83 10.06
CA HIS A 23 3.26 -6.17 10.53
C HIS A 23 3.83 -5.24 9.46
N LYS A 24 3.95 -5.71 8.21
CA LYS A 24 4.31 -4.85 7.06
C LYS A 24 3.40 -3.62 6.95
N GLN A 25 2.09 -3.80 7.02
CA GLN A 25 1.12 -2.71 6.89
C GLN A 25 1.27 -1.67 8.01
N VAL A 26 1.41 -2.11 9.26
CA VAL A 26 1.62 -1.23 10.42
C VAL A 26 2.94 -0.47 10.28
N THR A 27 4.04 -1.16 9.93
CA THR A 27 5.34 -0.51 9.71
C THR A 27 5.28 0.55 8.62
N ASN A 28 4.62 0.26 7.50
CA ASN A 28 4.53 1.20 6.37
C ASN A 28 3.65 2.43 6.66
N ASN A 29 2.68 2.29 7.57
CA ASN A 29 1.78 3.39 7.94
C ASN A 29 2.31 4.22 9.12
N LEU A 30 2.94 3.58 10.12
CA LEU A 30 3.39 4.25 11.35
C LEU A 30 4.86 4.68 11.34
N VAL A 31 5.75 3.93 10.66
CA VAL A 31 7.20 4.14 10.72
C VAL A 31 7.70 4.79 9.41
N LEU A 32 7.93 3.97 8.38
CA LEU A 32 8.46 4.40 7.09
C LEU A 32 7.89 3.51 5.98
N GLY A 33 7.45 4.14 4.87
CA GLY A 33 6.61 3.51 3.85
C GLY A 33 7.21 2.34 3.06
N TYR A 34 8.49 2.03 3.23
CA TYR A 34 9.21 0.99 2.51
C TYR A 34 9.90 -0.05 3.43
N MET A 35 9.81 0.15 4.74
CA MET A 35 10.54 -0.70 5.69
C MET A 35 9.85 -2.06 5.88
N GLY A 36 8.53 -2.11 5.72
CA GLY A 36 7.74 -3.33 5.82
C GLY A 36 8.02 -4.33 4.69
N GLU A 37 8.37 -3.87 3.48
CA GLU A 37 8.76 -4.72 2.36
C GLU A 37 10.03 -5.52 2.69
N THR A 38 11.04 -4.87 3.27
CA THR A 38 12.30 -5.52 3.68
C THR A 38 12.05 -6.55 4.76
N GLN A 39 11.21 -6.23 5.76
CA GLN A 39 10.83 -7.18 6.81
C GLN A 39 10.08 -8.39 6.26
N LEU A 40 9.14 -8.17 5.33
CA LEU A 40 8.40 -9.24 4.66
C LEU A 40 9.33 -10.13 3.85
N TYR A 41 10.27 -9.55 3.11
CA TYR A 41 11.30 -10.28 2.39
C TYR A 41 12.16 -11.14 3.33
N LEU A 42 12.68 -10.57 4.42
CA LEU A 42 13.48 -11.32 5.39
C LEU A 42 12.68 -12.43 6.09
N TRP A 43 11.38 -12.21 6.32
CA TRP A 43 10.49 -13.24 6.84
C TRP A 43 10.30 -14.39 5.84
N ALA A 44 10.12 -14.08 4.56
CA ALA A 44 9.93 -15.04 3.48
C ALA A 44 11.23 -15.79 3.12
N LYS A 45 12.38 -15.11 3.11
CA LYS A 45 13.72 -15.71 2.91
C LYS A 45 14.03 -16.77 3.96
N ARG A 46 13.72 -16.49 5.24
CA ARG A 46 13.84 -17.46 6.35
C ARG A 46 12.89 -18.66 6.23
N ARG A 47 12.04 -18.68 5.20
CA ARG A 47 10.95 -19.63 4.96
C ARG A 47 10.92 -20.07 3.48
N ALA A 48 12.09 -20.12 2.85
CA ALA A 48 12.25 -20.41 1.43
C ALA A 48 11.69 -21.78 1.01
N GLU A 49 11.58 -22.74 1.93
CA GLU A 49 10.95 -24.06 1.68
C GLU A 49 9.47 -23.97 1.27
N MET A 50 8.78 -22.85 1.55
CA MET A 50 7.39 -22.60 1.15
C MET A 50 7.24 -21.65 -0.03
N VAL A 51 8.25 -20.81 -0.24
CA VAL A 51 8.10 -19.58 -1.02
C VAL A 51 9.04 -19.66 -2.21
N ALA A 52 8.46 -19.93 -3.38
CA ALA A 52 9.19 -19.83 -4.64
C ALA A 52 9.59 -18.35 -4.88
N SER A 53 10.86 -18.12 -5.23
CA SER A 53 11.45 -16.80 -5.50
C SER A 53 10.91 -15.66 -4.59
N PRO A 54 11.24 -15.67 -3.28
CA PRO A 54 10.72 -14.70 -2.32
C PRO A 54 11.02 -13.26 -2.74
N PHE A 55 12.24 -13.02 -3.25
CA PHE A 55 12.66 -11.70 -3.70
C PHE A 55 11.86 -11.21 -4.91
N GLY A 56 11.72 -12.05 -5.95
CA GLY A 56 11.01 -11.69 -7.17
C GLY A 56 9.56 -11.31 -6.91
N ALA A 57 8.85 -12.13 -6.13
CA ALA A 57 7.46 -11.87 -5.79
C ALA A 57 7.26 -10.61 -4.92
N VAL A 58 8.07 -10.42 -3.87
CA VAL A 58 7.96 -9.21 -3.02
C VAL A 58 8.26 -7.95 -3.84
N LYS A 59 9.30 -7.98 -4.66
CA LYS A 59 9.69 -6.87 -5.53
C LYS A 59 8.59 -6.53 -6.54
N ASP A 60 8.10 -7.52 -7.28
CA ASP A 60 7.10 -7.30 -8.33
C ASP A 60 5.78 -6.75 -7.75
N VAL A 61 5.35 -7.28 -6.60
CA VAL A 61 4.16 -6.78 -5.88
C VAL A 61 4.38 -5.35 -5.38
N ALA A 62 5.57 -5.03 -4.83
CA ALA A 62 5.88 -3.68 -4.38
C ALA A 62 5.87 -2.67 -5.55
N ILE A 63 6.48 -3.03 -6.68
CA ILE A 63 6.49 -2.20 -7.90
C ILE A 63 5.06 -1.99 -8.41
N LEU A 64 4.24 -3.04 -8.50
CA LEU A 64 2.85 -2.93 -8.94
C LEU A 64 1.98 -2.11 -7.97
N SER A 65 2.23 -2.21 -6.66
CA SER A 65 1.56 -1.38 -5.66
C SER A 65 1.91 0.11 -5.83
N ALA A 66 3.18 0.42 -6.11
CA ALA A 66 3.62 1.79 -6.41
C ALA A 66 2.96 2.31 -7.70
N LEU A 67 3.00 1.52 -8.77
CA LEU A 67 2.41 1.86 -10.07
C LEU A 67 0.89 2.08 -9.96
N ALA A 68 0.17 1.19 -9.29
CA ALA A 68 -1.28 1.32 -9.08
C ALA A 68 -1.60 2.57 -8.26
N GLY A 69 -0.77 2.90 -7.26
CA GLY A 69 -0.88 4.14 -6.50
C GLY A 69 -0.75 5.37 -7.39
N ASN A 70 0.27 5.41 -8.24
CA ASN A 70 0.52 6.54 -9.14
C ASN A 70 -0.63 6.73 -10.16
N VAL A 71 -1.10 5.63 -10.75
CA VAL A 71 -2.26 5.64 -11.66
C VAL A 71 -3.52 6.16 -10.96
N ALA A 72 -3.81 5.67 -9.75
CA ALA A 72 -4.95 6.14 -8.97
C ALA A 72 -4.83 7.62 -8.60
N THR A 73 -3.64 8.08 -8.19
CA THR A 73 -3.38 9.50 -7.89
C THR A 73 -3.65 10.38 -9.11
N ILE A 74 -3.13 10.02 -10.29
CA ILE A 74 -3.39 10.77 -11.53
C ILE A 74 -4.87 10.80 -11.86
N ALA A 75 -5.55 9.65 -11.77
CA ALA A 75 -6.98 9.55 -12.08
C ALA A 75 -7.82 10.46 -11.18
N VAL A 76 -7.61 10.39 -9.86
CA VAL A 76 -8.37 11.22 -8.91
C VAL A 76 -7.98 12.70 -9.02
N LEU A 77 -6.71 13.01 -9.28
CA LEU A 77 -6.26 14.39 -9.50
C LEU A 77 -6.87 14.99 -10.76
N ALA A 78 -7.01 14.22 -11.84
CA ALA A 78 -7.69 14.65 -13.06
C ALA A 78 -9.18 14.93 -12.80
N LEU A 79 -9.85 14.11 -11.99
CA LEU A 79 -11.23 14.35 -11.57
C LEU A 79 -11.36 15.59 -10.66
N ALA A 80 -10.38 15.81 -9.80
CA ALA A 80 -10.33 16.96 -8.89
C ALA A 80 -9.89 18.26 -9.56
N TYR A 81 -9.26 18.19 -10.74
CA TYR A 81 -8.67 19.33 -11.45
C TYR A 81 -9.60 20.54 -11.64
N PRO A 82 -10.86 20.40 -12.12
CA PRO A 82 -11.74 21.55 -12.27
C PRO A 82 -12.00 22.28 -10.93
N MET A 83 -12.08 21.53 -9.84
CA MET A 83 -12.29 22.09 -8.50
C MET A 83 -11.08 22.90 -8.02
N PHE A 84 -9.86 22.47 -8.37
CA PHE A 84 -8.65 23.25 -8.07
C PHE A 84 -8.61 24.59 -8.83
N LEU A 85 -9.19 24.65 -10.03
CA LEU A 85 -9.31 25.92 -10.77
C LEU A 85 -10.28 26.89 -10.09
N GLU A 86 -11.37 26.38 -9.52
CA GLU A 86 -12.38 27.17 -8.82
C GLU A 86 -11.91 27.71 -7.47
N LEU A 87 -11.06 26.96 -6.76
CA LEU A 87 -10.51 27.36 -5.45
C LEU A 87 -9.61 28.62 -5.49
N ARG A 88 -9.47 29.29 -6.66
CA ARG A 88 -8.67 30.50 -6.86
C ARG A 88 -7.27 30.39 -6.24
N THR A 89 -6.64 29.22 -6.32
CA THR A 89 -5.30 28.97 -5.75
C THR A 89 -4.16 29.77 -6.43
N GLY A 90 -4.51 30.71 -7.31
CA GLY A 90 -3.59 31.44 -8.16
C GLY A 90 -2.83 30.55 -9.14
N SER A 91 -1.84 31.12 -9.82
CA SER A 91 -0.89 30.39 -10.67
C SER A 91 -0.04 29.38 -9.91
N VAL A 92 0.11 29.55 -8.59
CA VAL A 92 0.93 28.68 -7.73
C VAL A 92 0.26 27.32 -7.54
N GLY A 93 -1.04 27.27 -7.23
CA GLY A 93 -1.72 25.99 -7.03
C GLY A 93 -1.82 25.15 -8.30
N THR A 94 -2.07 25.79 -9.46
CA THR A 94 -2.07 25.10 -10.75
C THR A 94 -0.67 24.60 -11.13
N ALA A 95 0.38 25.36 -10.83
CA ALA A 95 1.76 24.92 -11.03
C ALA A 95 2.15 23.73 -10.13
N ILE A 96 1.68 23.69 -8.88
CA ILE A 96 1.89 22.56 -7.96
C ILE A 96 1.20 21.30 -8.49
N VAL A 97 -0.08 21.41 -8.87
CA VAL A 97 -0.85 20.29 -9.43
C VAL A 97 -0.20 19.78 -10.72
N GLY A 98 0.19 20.69 -11.64
CA GLY A 98 0.88 20.34 -12.88
C GLY A 98 2.23 19.66 -12.65
N SER A 99 3.01 20.14 -11.68
CA SER A 99 4.30 19.55 -11.31
C SER A 99 4.15 18.15 -10.72
N VAL A 100 3.17 17.95 -9.83
CA VAL A 100 2.89 16.64 -9.24
C VAL A 100 2.40 15.66 -10.31
N PHE A 101 1.53 16.10 -11.22
CA PHE A 101 1.09 15.30 -12.36
C PHE A 101 2.28 14.87 -13.23
N PHE A 102 3.16 15.81 -13.58
CA PHE A 102 4.34 15.55 -14.41
C PHE A 102 5.29 14.55 -13.74
N VAL A 103 5.66 14.77 -12.47
CA VAL A 103 6.53 13.86 -11.71
C VAL A 103 5.92 12.45 -11.63
N MET A 104 4.61 12.36 -11.45
CA MET A 104 3.90 11.08 -11.39
C MET A 104 3.92 10.35 -12.74
N ALA A 105 3.68 11.08 -13.83
CA ALA A 105 3.72 10.55 -15.19
C ALA A 105 5.12 10.03 -15.54
N VAL A 106 6.17 10.77 -15.18
CA VAL A 106 7.56 10.33 -15.34
C VAL A 106 7.86 9.07 -14.53
N SER A 107 7.42 9.01 -13.27
CA SER A 107 7.59 7.83 -12.41
C SER A 107 6.92 6.58 -12.98
N ILE A 108 5.71 6.73 -13.55
CA ILE A 108 5.00 5.67 -14.27
C ILE A 108 5.80 5.25 -15.51
N GLY A 109 6.28 6.21 -16.31
CA GLY A 109 7.09 5.94 -17.49
C GLY A 109 8.30 5.08 -17.16
N ILE A 110 9.12 5.48 -16.18
CA ILE A 110 10.31 4.71 -15.77
C ILE A 110 9.95 3.28 -15.35
N THR A 111 8.89 3.13 -14.56
CA THR A 111 8.47 1.81 -14.03
C THR A 111 7.85 0.91 -15.10
N ALA A 112 7.03 1.48 -15.99
CA ALA A 112 6.36 0.74 -17.06
C ALA A 112 7.33 0.32 -18.17
N PHE A 113 8.31 1.17 -18.52
CA PHE A 113 9.35 0.85 -19.50
C PHE A 113 10.40 -0.13 -18.96
N GLY A 114 10.53 -0.26 -17.63
CA GLY A 114 11.36 -1.25 -16.94
C GLY A 114 10.86 -2.70 -17.03
N HIS A 115 10.24 -3.14 -18.12
CA HIS A 115 9.65 -4.47 -18.32
C HIS A 115 10.58 -5.67 -18.04
N ARG A 116 11.91 -5.46 -18.02
CA ARG A 116 12.90 -6.47 -17.62
C ARG A 116 12.97 -6.70 -16.11
N MET A 117 12.35 -5.84 -15.30
CA MET A 117 12.36 -5.96 -13.85
C MET A 117 11.36 -6.99 -13.33
N PHE A 118 10.29 -7.30 -14.05
CA PHE A 118 9.28 -8.25 -13.56
C PHE A 118 9.68 -9.71 -13.75
N THR A 119 9.51 -10.51 -12.69
CA THR A 119 9.80 -11.95 -12.63
C THR A 119 8.54 -12.81 -12.82
N LEU A 120 7.36 -12.29 -12.50
CA LEU A 120 6.08 -13.00 -12.64
C LEU A 120 5.52 -12.94 -14.06
N ARG A 121 4.69 -13.94 -14.41
CA ARG A 121 3.96 -13.98 -15.69
C ARG A 121 2.96 -12.81 -15.81
N ARG A 122 2.82 -12.25 -17.02
CA ARG A 122 1.89 -11.14 -17.33
C ARG A 122 0.47 -11.26 -16.76
N PRO A 123 -0.26 -12.39 -16.90
CA PRO A 123 -1.61 -12.51 -16.34
C PRO A 123 -1.64 -12.36 -14.82
N VAL A 124 -0.57 -12.81 -14.14
CA VAL A 124 -0.44 -12.69 -12.68
C VAL A 124 -0.18 -11.23 -12.29
N LEU A 125 0.68 -10.54 -13.04
CA LEU A 125 0.94 -9.11 -12.83
C LEU A 125 -0.33 -8.26 -12.97
N ILE A 126 -1.14 -8.51 -14.01
CA ILE A 126 -2.41 -7.79 -14.24
C ILE A 126 -3.36 -8.02 -13.06
N ARG A 127 -3.52 -9.27 -12.61
CA ARG A 127 -4.36 -9.58 -11.44
C ARG A 127 -3.91 -8.82 -10.20
N ILE A 128 -2.59 -8.80 -9.92
CA ILE A 128 -2.03 -8.10 -8.77
C ILE A 128 -2.29 -6.59 -8.89
N PHE A 129 -2.07 -6.02 -10.07
CA PHE A 129 -2.31 -4.61 -10.35
C PHE A 129 -3.78 -4.21 -10.11
N VAL A 130 -4.73 -4.99 -10.63
CA VAL A 130 -6.18 -4.77 -10.41
C VAL A 130 -6.54 -4.86 -8.94
N VAL A 131 -6.00 -5.84 -8.20
CA VAL A 131 -6.24 -5.95 -6.75
C VAL A 131 -5.74 -4.71 -6.00
N HIS A 132 -4.60 -4.13 -6.41
CA HIS A 132 -4.11 -2.88 -5.82
C HIS A 132 -4.98 -1.67 -6.17
N LEU A 133 -5.45 -1.56 -7.42
CA LEU A 133 -6.38 -0.50 -7.82
C LEU A 133 -7.70 -0.60 -7.04
N LEU A 134 -8.30 -1.78 -6.96
CA LEU A 134 -9.52 -2.02 -6.19
C LEU A 134 -9.33 -1.69 -4.70
N ARG A 135 -8.18 -2.06 -4.12
CA ARG A 135 -7.83 -1.67 -2.74
C ARG A 135 -7.85 -0.15 -2.60
N ILE A 136 -7.18 0.58 -3.49
CA ILE A 136 -7.09 2.04 -3.39
C ILE A 136 -8.47 2.67 -3.55
N ALA A 137 -9.23 2.25 -4.56
CA ALA A 137 -10.59 2.72 -4.78
C ALA A 137 -11.48 2.48 -3.55
N ALA A 138 -11.42 1.28 -2.97
CA ALA A 138 -12.16 0.95 -1.75
C ALA A 138 -11.73 1.82 -0.56
N THR A 139 -10.42 1.96 -0.30
CA THR A 139 -9.92 2.78 0.81
C THR A 139 -10.31 4.25 0.66
N VAL A 140 -10.17 4.82 -0.55
CA VAL A 140 -10.52 6.21 -0.83
C VAL A 140 -12.02 6.44 -0.68
N THR A 141 -12.84 5.57 -1.27
CA THR A 141 -14.31 5.66 -1.20
C THR A 141 -14.82 5.49 0.22
N LEU A 142 -14.31 4.51 0.97
CA LEU A 142 -14.66 4.32 2.38
C LEU A 142 -14.26 5.53 3.23
N SER A 143 -13.11 6.15 2.95
CA SER A 143 -12.69 7.35 3.68
C SER A 143 -13.58 8.55 3.38
N ALA A 144 -13.91 8.75 2.10
CA ALA A 144 -14.86 9.78 1.68
C ALA A 144 -16.25 9.56 2.33
N LEU A 145 -16.72 8.31 2.37
CA LEU A 145 -17.96 7.95 3.05
C LEU A 145 -17.89 8.24 4.54
N MET A 146 -16.79 7.89 5.22
CA MET A 146 -16.61 8.20 6.64
C MET A 146 -16.64 9.71 6.90
N TRP A 147 -16.00 10.53 6.06
CA TRP A 147 -16.07 11.99 6.20
C TRP A 147 -17.48 12.53 5.98
N HIS A 148 -18.18 12.04 4.95
CA HIS A 148 -19.56 12.41 4.68
C HIS A 148 -20.52 12.00 5.80
N LEU A 149 -20.30 10.85 6.45
CA LEU A 149 -21.11 10.42 7.59
C LEU A 149 -20.91 11.30 8.83
N VAL A 150 -19.73 11.92 8.98
CA VAL A 150 -19.47 12.86 10.08
C VAL A 150 -20.04 14.25 9.77
N VAL A 151 -19.96 14.69 8.50
CA VAL A 151 -20.47 15.99 8.05
C VAL A 151 -21.26 15.80 6.74
N PRO A 152 -22.57 15.51 6.82
CA PRO A 152 -23.37 15.18 5.64
C PRO A 152 -23.70 16.40 4.77
N ASP A 153 -23.73 17.60 5.37
CA ASP A 153 -24.16 18.83 4.69
C ASP A 153 -23.11 19.40 3.71
N VAL A 154 -21.90 18.85 3.71
CA VAL A 154 -20.80 19.27 2.82
C VAL A 154 -20.92 18.62 1.45
N ALA A 155 -20.81 19.43 0.39
CA ALA A 155 -20.84 18.97 -1.00
C ALA A 155 -19.79 17.87 -1.28
N ALA A 156 -20.21 16.80 -1.96
CA ALA A 156 -19.38 15.62 -2.21
C ALA A 156 -18.05 15.89 -2.94
N GLY A 157 -17.98 17.00 -3.68
CA GLY A 157 -16.74 17.42 -4.35
C GLY A 157 -15.57 17.64 -3.38
N TRP A 158 -15.81 18.14 -2.16
CA TRP A 158 -14.75 18.32 -1.15
C TRP A 158 -14.05 17.01 -0.82
N TRP A 159 -14.76 15.88 -0.85
CA TRP A 159 -14.17 14.56 -0.62
C TRP A 159 -13.26 14.12 -1.77
N ILE A 160 -13.55 14.52 -3.00
CA ILE A 160 -12.69 14.27 -4.17
C ILE A 160 -11.41 15.12 -4.07
N LEU A 161 -11.53 16.40 -3.70
CA LEU A 161 -10.37 17.26 -3.42
C LEU A 161 -9.50 16.66 -2.31
N LEU A 162 -10.08 16.33 -1.16
CA LEU A 162 -9.33 15.76 -0.03
C LEU A 162 -8.72 14.40 -0.37
N ALA A 163 -9.42 13.55 -1.13
CA ALA A 163 -8.90 12.29 -1.63
C ALA A 163 -7.69 12.49 -2.56
N SER A 164 -7.73 13.49 -3.46
CA SER A 164 -6.61 13.82 -4.35
C SER A 164 -5.38 14.24 -3.55
N VAL A 165 -5.55 15.15 -2.59
CA VAL A 165 -4.48 15.60 -1.69
C VAL A 165 -3.89 14.43 -0.90
N ARG A 166 -4.74 13.59 -0.29
CA ARG A 166 -4.30 12.38 0.41
C ARG A 166 -3.50 11.45 -0.49
N LEU A 167 -3.97 11.22 -1.71
CA LEU A 167 -3.30 10.36 -2.68
C LEU A 167 -1.95 10.94 -3.12
N MET A 168 -1.82 12.26 -3.26
CA MET A 168 -0.55 12.95 -3.53
C MET A 168 0.42 12.77 -2.36
N MET A 169 -0.04 13.02 -1.13
CA MET A 169 0.78 12.87 0.08
C MET A 169 1.24 11.43 0.31
N SER A 170 0.42 10.45 -0.10
CA SER A 170 0.79 9.04 0.01
C SER A 170 1.99 8.63 -0.85
N ARG A 171 2.41 9.50 -1.78
CA ARG A 171 3.59 9.32 -2.64
C ARG A 171 4.87 9.80 -1.96
N LEU A 172 4.78 10.51 -0.83
CA LEU A 172 5.92 11.00 -0.08
C LEU A 172 6.49 9.85 0.79
N PRO A 173 7.66 9.29 0.43
CA PRO A 173 8.21 8.11 1.10
C PRO A 173 8.62 8.38 2.55
N LEU A 174 9.06 9.61 2.82
CA LEU A 174 9.69 10.03 4.07
C LEU A 174 8.73 10.65 5.08
N VAL A 175 7.43 10.73 4.77
CA VAL A 175 6.42 11.26 5.70
C VAL A 175 5.88 10.11 6.56
N PRO A 176 6.19 10.09 7.87
CA PRO A 176 5.55 9.19 8.81
C PRO A 176 4.09 9.60 8.97
N ASN A 177 3.20 8.63 9.15
CA ASN A 177 1.77 8.87 9.41
C ASN A 177 1.13 9.90 8.47
N LYS A 178 1.02 9.52 7.19
CA LYS A 178 0.53 10.36 6.09
C LYS A 178 -0.85 10.97 6.34
N ASP A 179 -1.70 10.29 7.10
CA ASP A 179 -3.05 10.76 7.42
C ASP A 179 -3.04 11.93 8.43
N VAL A 180 -2.03 12.01 9.33
CA VAL A 180 -1.86 13.18 10.22
C VAL A 180 -1.37 14.40 9.45
N ALA A 181 -0.45 14.20 8.50
CA ALA A 181 -0.02 15.29 7.64
C ALA A 181 -1.20 15.85 6.80
N LEU A 182 -2.14 14.98 6.39
CA LEU A 182 -3.37 15.41 5.70
C LEU A 182 -4.22 16.35 6.55
N VAL A 183 -4.31 16.13 7.87
CA VAL A 183 -5.02 17.05 8.79
C VAL A 183 -4.41 18.45 8.72
N GLY A 184 -3.08 18.56 8.78
CA GLY A 184 -2.38 19.84 8.70
C GLY A 184 -2.62 20.55 7.36
N VAL A 185 -2.53 19.82 6.25
CA VAL A 185 -2.83 20.36 4.92
C VAL A 185 -4.29 20.78 4.81
N ALA A 186 -5.23 19.95 5.28
CA ALA A 186 -6.64 20.28 5.26
C ALA A 186 -6.95 21.52 6.11
N ALA A 187 -6.32 21.70 7.27
CA ALA A 187 -6.48 22.90 8.08
C ALA A 187 -6.00 24.17 7.36
N LEU A 188 -4.93 24.09 6.55
CA LEU A 188 -4.42 25.22 5.77
C LEU A 188 -5.30 25.54 4.55
N PHE A 189 -5.77 24.51 3.83
CA PHE A 189 -6.54 24.68 2.59
C PHE A 189 -8.04 24.89 2.83
N VAL A 190 -8.58 24.32 3.90
CA VAL A 190 -10.01 24.25 4.20
C VAL A 190 -10.35 25.00 5.49
N GLY A 191 -9.39 25.72 6.10
CA GLY A 191 -9.50 26.33 7.42
C GLY A 191 -10.68 27.28 7.68
N GLN A 192 -11.44 27.66 6.65
CA GLN A 192 -12.72 28.37 6.81
C GLN A 192 -13.91 27.44 7.16
N ASN A 193 -13.83 26.14 6.82
CA ASN A 193 -14.84 25.14 7.12
C ASN A 193 -14.36 24.22 8.25
N LEU A 194 -14.54 24.69 9.49
CA LEU A 194 -14.12 23.98 10.71
C LEU A 194 -14.71 22.57 10.82
N GLU A 195 -15.90 22.34 10.26
CA GLU A 195 -16.57 21.04 10.24
C GLU A 195 -15.78 20.00 9.41
N ILE A 196 -15.28 20.39 8.24
CA ILE A 196 -14.49 19.50 7.37
C ILE A 196 -13.19 19.11 8.08
N VAL A 197 -12.53 20.09 8.72
CA VAL A 197 -11.30 19.83 9.48
C VAL A 197 -11.58 18.89 10.65
N ALA A 198 -12.66 19.09 11.40
CA ALA A 198 -13.06 18.23 12.51
C ALA A 198 -13.33 16.78 12.04
N ALA A 199 -14.01 16.61 10.91
CA ALA A 199 -14.28 15.30 10.32
C ALA A 199 -12.98 14.54 9.98
N ILE A 200 -12.02 15.23 9.37
CA ILE A 200 -10.72 14.65 9.00
C ILE A 200 -9.94 14.29 10.27
N VAL A 201 -9.89 15.18 11.27
CA VAL A 201 -9.24 14.92 12.55
C VAL A 201 -9.79 13.66 13.21
N LEU A 202 -11.13 13.54 13.30
CA LEU A 202 -11.79 12.40 13.93
C LEU A 202 -11.49 11.09 13.20
N VAL A 203 -11.71 11.06 11.88
CA VAL A 203 -11.49 9.85 11.06
C VAL A 203 -10.01 9.44 11.06
N THR A 204 -9.10 10.40 10.94
CA THR A 204 -7.66 10.15 11.06
C THR A 204 -7.31 9.61 12.44
N GLY A 205 -7.83 10.21 13.51
CA GLY A 205 -7.58 9.79 14.88
C GLY A 205 -7.98 8.34 15.13
N ILE A 206 -9.19 7.95 14.74
CA ILE A 206 -9.68 6.56 14.85
C ILE A 206 -8.83 5.61 14.00
N THR A 207 -8.45 6.01 12.79
CA THR A 207 -7.63 5.19 11.90
C THR A 207 -6.23 4.96 12.48
N VAL A 208 -5.60 6.00 13.02
CA VAL A 208 -4.28 5.90 13.67
C VAL A 208 -4.38 5.04 14.92
N ALA A 209 -5.40 5.25 15.76
CA ALA A 209 -5.63 4.43 16.95
C ALA A 209 -5.79 2.94 16.60
N ALA A 210 -6.52 2.62 15.53
CA ALA A 210 -6.65 1.25 15.04
C ALA A 210 -5.31 0.64 14.61
N HIS A 211 -4.46 1.39 13.89
CA HIS A 211 -3.13 0.92 13.51
C HIS A 211 -2.21 0.69 14.71
N VAL A 212 -2.27 1.59 15.70
CA VAL A 212 -1.51 1.46 16.96
C VAL A 212 -1.96 0.22 17.73
N LEU A 213 -3.28 0.01 17.87
CA LEU A 213 -3.83 -1.18 18.53
C LEU A 213 -3.37 -2.47 17.85
N VAL A 214 -3.46 -2.54 16.52
CA VAL A 214 -2.96 -3.70 15.75
C VAL A 214 -1.46 -3.88 15.96
N GLY A 215 -0.67 -2.81 15.96
CA GLY A 215 0.76 -2.86 16.26
C GLY A 215 1.09 -3.43 17.64
N ILE A 216 0.37 -2.98 18.67
CA ILE A 216 0.50 -3.47 20.04
C ILE A 216 0.18 -4.97 20.11
N VAL A 217 -0.95 -5.39 19.53
CA VAL A 217 -1.34 -6.82 19.49
C VAL A 217 -0.27 -7.66 18.78
N LEU A 218 0.25 -7.19 17.65
CA LEU A 218 1.33 -7.89 16.94
C LEU A 218 2.61 -7.97 17.77
N GLY A 219 2.94 -6.92 18.53
CA GLY A 219 4.07 -6.89 19.47
C GLY A 219 3.94 -7.97 20.56
N PHE A 220 2.77 -8.06 21.19
CA PHE A 220 2.51 -9.11 22.19
C PHE A 220 2.55 -10.51 21.59
N VAL A 221 1.97 -10.73 20.41
CA VAL A 221 2.02 -12.03 19.70
C VAL A 221 3.46 -12.42 19.36
N ALA A 222 4.33 -11.46 19.04
CA ALA A 222 5.74 -11.72 18.75
C ALA A 222 6.54 -12.13 20.00
N LEU A 223 6.17 -11.62 21.18
CA LEU A 223 6.80 -11.94 22.47
C LEU A 223 6.25 -13.23 23.11
N ALA A 224 5.06 -13.67 22.70
CA ALA A 224 4.42 -14.84 23.28
C ALA A 224 5.21 -16.15 23.02
N PRO A 225 5.37 -17.02 24.03
CA PRO A 225 6.05 -18.31 23.88
C PRO A 225 5.36 -19.27 22.89
N GLU A 226 4.07 -19.03 22.57
CA GLU A 226 3.28 -19.78 21.57
C GLU A 226 3.75 -19.63 20.11
N THR A 227 4.77 -18.81 19.83
CA THR A 227 5.40 -18.73 18.50
C THR A 227 5.89 -20.10 17.97
N TYR A 228 6.03 -21.11 18.83
CA TYR A 228 6.26 -22.51 18.43
C TYR A 228 5.11 -23.11 17.60
N HIS A 229 3.85 -22.90 17.98
CA HIS A 229 2.67 -23.39 17.24
C HIS A 229 2.52 -22.69 15.88
N TYR A 230 2.83 -21.39 15.84
CA TYR A 230 2.93 -20.61 14.60
C TYR A 230 3.95 -21.22 13.64
N LYS A 231 5.18 -21.51 14.11
CA LYS A 231 6.23 -22.14 13.30
C LYS A 231 5.82 -23.55 12.83
N ARG A 232 5.18 -24.35 13.68
CA ARG A 232 4.74 -25.71 13.35
C ARG A 232 3.65 -25.73 12.26
N ARG A 233 2.62 -24.89 12.37
CA ARG A 233 1.55 -24.78 11.36
C ARG A 233 2.07 -24.35 10.00
N ILE A 234 3.01 -23.42 9.99
CA ILE A 234 3.67 -22.96 8.78
C ILE A 234 4.49 -24.09 8.13
N ARG A 235 5.31 -24.82 8.90
CA ARG A 235 6.09 -25.96 8.38
C ARG A 235 5.21 -27.09 7.86
N ALA A 236 4.13 -27.43 8.55
CA ALA A 236 3.18 -28.46 8.10
C ALA A 236 2.52 -28.07 6.76
N HIS A 237 2.11 -26.80 6.62
CA HIS A 237 1.56 -26.28 5.37
C HIS A 237 2.58 -26.24 4.23
N ALA A 238 3.85 -25.96 4.54
CA ALA A 238 4.97 -26.03 3.60
C ALA A 238 5.13 -27.40 2.97
N GLN A 239 5.15 -28.43 3.82
CA GLN A 239 5.33 -29.81 3.41
C GLN A 239 4.19 -30.28 2.51
N ALA A 240 2.96 -29.83 2.79
CA ALA A 240 1.79 -30.11 1.97
C ALA A 240 1.80 -29.39 0.59
N CYS A 241 2.59 -28.33 0.41
CA CYS A 241 2.61 -27.51 -0.80
C CYS A 241 3.88 -27.70 -1.66
N ARG A 242 4.61 -28.82 -1.49
CA ARG A 242 5.97 -29.07 -2.05
C ARG A 242 6.14 -28.96 -3.57
N GLU A 243 5.09 -28.81 -4.36
CA GLU A 243 5.21 -28.62 -5.81
C GLU A 243 5.21 -27.13 -6.18
N PRO A 244 6.30 -26.61 -6.80
CA PRO A 244 6.33 -25.24 -7.28
C PRO A 244 5.33 -25.06 -8.42
N GLY A 245 4.23 -24.36 -8.14
CA GLY A 245 3.17 -24.11 -9.13
C GLY A 245 3.67 -23.30 -10.36
N PRO A 246 2.92 -23.32 -11.48
CA PRO A 246 3.33 -22.81 -12.80
C PRO A 246 3.43 -21.27 -12.91
N VAL A 247 3.54 -20.56 -11.79
CA VAL A 247 3.38 -19.10 -11.70
C VAL A 247 4.67 -18.34 -12.10
N TYR A 248 5.83 -18.97 -11.95
CA TYR A 248 7.14 -18.37 -12.21
C TYR A 248 7.65 -18.67 -13.61
N ASP A 249 8.30 -17.69 -14.24
CA ASP A 249 9.06 -17.90 -15.47
C ASP A 249 10.51 -18.28 -15.11
N ALA A 250 10.87 -19.54 -15.36
CA ALA A 250 12.20 -20.07 -15.07
C ALA A 250 13.31 -19.33 -15.83
N LYS A 251 13.02 -18.71 -16.98
CA LYS A 251 14.01 -17.98 -17.79
C LYS A 251 14.37 -16.59 -17.24
N ARG A 252 13.59 -16.05 -16.30
CA ARG A 252 13.75 -14.68 -15.77
C ARG A 252 13.96 -14.62 -14.26
N SER A 253 14.00 -15.78 -13.60
CA SER A 253 14.35 -15.86 -12.19
C SER A 253 15.86 -15.64 -12.04
N PRO A 254 16.34 -14.72 -11.18
CA PRO A 254 17.76 -14.63 -10.91
C PRO A 254 18.26 -16.00 -10.43
N PRO A 255 19.46 -16.45 -10.86
CA PRO A 255 20.00 -17.72 -10.38
C PRO A 255 19.98 -17.67 -8.86
N MET A 256 19.34 -18.67 -8.24
CA MET A 256 19.46 -18.84 -6.81
C MET A 256 20.95 -18.92 -6.51
N LEU A 257 21.48 -17.95 -5.77
CA LEU A 257 22.84 -17.93 -5.28
C LEU A 257 22.98 -19.13 -4.33
N LYS A 258 23.26 -20.30 -4.92
CA LYS A 258 23.41 -21.57 -4.22
C LYS A 258 24.74 -21.67 -3.47
N ASP A 259 25.65 -20.71 -3.65
CA ASP A 259 27.07 -20.86 -3.26
C ASP A 259 27.57 -19.82 -2.24
N GLN A 260 26.73 -19.38 -1.30
CA GLN A 260 27.20 -18.56 -0.16
C GLN A 260 26.54 -19.05 1.14
N LEU A 261 26.74 -20.34 1.44
CA LEU A 261 26.56 -20.93 2.77
C LEU A 261 27.86 -21.68 3.11
N ILE A 262 28.84 -20.91 3.57
CA ILE A 262 29.77 -21.31 4.62
C ILE A 262 29.55 -20.30 5.74
#